data_AF-A0A845L243-F1
#
_entry.id   AF-A0A845L243-F1
#
_cell.length_a   1.000
_cell.length_b   1.000
_cell.length_c   1.000
_cell.angle_alpha   90.00
_cell.angle_beta   90.00
_cell.angle_gamma   90.00
#
_symmetry.space_group_name_H-M   'P 1'
#
loop_
_entity.id
_entity.type
_entity.pdbx_description
1 polymer ?
#
loop_
_entity_poly.entity_id
_entity_poly.type
_entity_poly.pdbx_seq_one_letter_code
_entity_poly.pdbx_strand_id
1 'polypeptide(L)'
;MARQEAVQEEIAERLLLAELKEDLVRRADAFFTEDKKKPNDLGYKQIRNLVDLAAMSDCVLELKSFIRYQIGRDNQGKSWRGSFHNGREFGLCLLDEIDAVVKLAESKGSKDKSFTLKVLAYYFGFLGWRVKYIEAQSPRGE
;
A
#
# COMPACT_ATOMS: atom_id res chain seq x y z
N MET A 1 -35.02 3.66 9.73
CA MET A 1 -34.46 2.37 9.27
C MET A 1 -33.14 2.58 8.53
N ALA A 2 -33.09 3.29 7.39
CA ALA A 2 -31.85 3.52 6.62
C ALA A 2 -30.63 4.05 7.42
N ARG A 3 -30.82 4.99 8.36
CA ARG A 3 -29.72 5.52 9.18
C ARG A 3 -29.16 4.51 10.19
N GLN A 4 -29.99 3.60 10.70
CA GLN A 4 -29.54 2.56 11.62
C GLN A 4 -28.80 1.46 10.87
N GLU A 5 -29.25 1.09 9.68
CA GLU A 5 -28.59 0.10 8.81
C GLU A 5 -27.20 0.58 8.38
N ALA A 6 -27.08 1.84 7.91
CA ALA A 6 -25.79 2.41 7.53
C ALA A 6 -24.78 2.44 8.69
N VAL A 7 -25.24 2.72 9.91
CA VAL A 7 -24.38 2.71 11.11
C VAL A 7 -23.92 1.29 11.45
N GLN A 8 -24.79 0.30 11.32
CA GLN A 8 -24.41 -1.10 11.56
C GLN A 8 -23.40 -1.61 10.52
N GLU A 9 -23.58 -1.24 9.26
CA GLU A 9 -22.64 -1.55 8.18
C GLU A 9 -21.27 -0.90 8.43
N GLU A 10 -21.24 0.38 8.80
CA GLU A 10 -19.98 1.06 9.14
C GLU A 10 -19.27 0.42 10.34
N ILE A 11 -20.01 -0.03 11.37
CA ILE A 11 -19.45 -0.74 12.51
C ILE A 11 -18.86 -2.09 12.07
N ALA A 12 -19.59 -2.85 11.24
CA ALA A 12 -19.12 -4.13 10.73
C ALA A 12 -17.83 -3.97 9.91
N GLU A 13 -17.76 -2.99 9.01
CA GLU A 13 -16.54 -2.67 8.27
C GLU A 13 -15.37 -2.33 9.19
N ARG A 14 -15.60 -1.49 10.22
CA ARG A 14 -14.57 -1.09 11.19
C ARG A 14 -14.03 -2.28 11.96
N LEU A 15 -14.88 -3.24 12.32
CA LEU A 15 -14.48 -4.47 13.01
C LEU A 15 -13.65 -5.37 12.08
N LEU A 16 -14.10 -5.60 10.85
CA LEU A 16 -13.34 -6.37 9.84
C LEU A 16 -11.96 -5.76 9.59
N LEU A 17 -11.91 -4.43 9.45
CA LEU A 17 -10.65 -3.72 9.29
C LEU A 17 -9.75 -3.85 10.52
N ALA A 18 -10.31 -3.77 11.73
CA ALA A 18 -9.55 -3.92 12.97
C ALA A 18 -8.87 -5.30 13.05
N GLU A 19 -9.54 -6.36 12.62
CA GLU A 19 -8.96 -7.70 12.54
C GLU A 19 -7.82 -7.80 11.54
N LEU A 20 -7.85 -7.01 10.46
CA LEU A 20 -6.81 -7.02 9.43
C LEU A 20 -5.57 -6.21 9.80
N LYS A 21 -5.69 -5.21 10.69
CA LYS A 21 -4.62 -4.23 10.94
C LYS A 21 -3.27 -4.87 11.27
N GLU A 22 -3.27 -5.91 12.10
CA GLU A 22 -2.01 -6.56 12.48
C GLU A 22 -1.33 -7.22 11.28
N ASP A 23 -2.09 -7.90 10.42
CA ASP A 23 -1.57 -8.49 9.19
C ASP A 23 -1.10 -7.44 8.18
N LEU A 24 -1.80 -6.31 8.06
CA LEU A 24 -1.37 -5.19 7.22
C LEU A 24 -0.05 -4.58 7.70
N VAL A 25 0.12 -4.41 9.03
CA VAL A 25 1.37 -3.93 9.63
C VAL A 25 2.50 -4.92 9.38
N ARG A 26 2.28 -6.21 9.64
CA ARG A 26 3.28 -7.26 9.37
C ARG A 26 3.69 -7.28 7.90
N ARG A 27 2.73 -7.20 6.98
CA ARG A 27 2.99 -7.13 5.53
C ARG A 27 3.81 -5.90 5.15
N ALA A 28 3.46 -4.72 5.66
CA ALA A 28 4.20 -3.50 5.40
C ALA A 28 5.64 -3.57 5.92
N ASP A 29 5.86 -4.19 7.09
CA ASP A 29 7.20 -4.40 7.65
C ASP A 29 8.01 -5.42 6.82
N ALA A 30 7.41 -6.57 6.47
CA ALA A 30 8.04 -7.60 5.64
C ALA A 30 8.23 -7.21 4.15
N PHE A 31 7.61 -6.10 3.71
CA PHE A 31 7.86 -5.57 2.38
C PHE A 31 9.27 -4.98 2.29
N PHE A 32 9.77 -4.35 3.35
CA PHE A 32 11.14 -3.82 3.40
C PHE A 32 12.01 -4.57 4.42
N THR A 33 12.83 -5.47 3.90
CA THR A 33 13.78 -6.33 4.62
C THR A 33 15.21 -6.11 4.11
N GLU A 34 16.19 -6.83 4.66
CA GLU A 34 17.59 -6.71 4.23
C GLU A 34 17.80 -7.03 2.73
N ASP A 35 17.00 -7.96 2.20
CA ASP A 35 16.96 -8.38 0.79
C ASP A 35 15.95 -7.60 -0.07
N LYS A 36 15.21 -6.66 0.54
CA LYS A 36 14.21 -5.79 -0.11
C LYS A 36 14.43 -4.34 0.30
N LYS A 37 15.59 -3.81 -0.08
CA LYS A 37 16.00 -2.45 0.31
C LYS A 37 15.18 -1.39 -0.41
N LYS A 38 14.80 -0.34 0.31
CA LYS A 38 14.14 0.83 -0.27
C LYS A 38 14.98 1.42 -1.41
N PRO A 39 14.42 1.66 -2.61
CA PRO A 39 15.10 2.42 -3.65
C PRO A 39 15.53 3.80 -3.14
N ASN A 40 16.67 4.30 -3.62
CA ASN A 40 17.28 5.53 -3.13
C ASN A 40 16.34 6.74 -3.25
N ASP A 41 15.75 6.91 -4.43
CA ASP A 41 14.89 8.06 -4.75
C ASP A 41 13.41 7.77 -4.46
N LEU A 42 13.09 6.65 -3.79
CA LEU A 42 11.75 6.40 -3.28
C LEU A 42 11.59 7.07 -1.92
N GLY A 43 10.74 8.09 -1.82
CA GLY A 43 10.51 8.84 -0.59
C GLY A 43 9.12 8.62 0.02
N TYR A 44 8.99 8.98 1.31
CA TYR A 44 7.70 8.93 2.04
C TYR A 44 6.54 9.58 1.28
N LYS A 45 6.76 10.74 0.65
CA LYS A 45 5.72 11.46 -0.10
C LYS A 45 5.12 10.62 -1.23
N GLN A 46 5.92 9.80 -1.91
CA GLN A 46 5.43 8.95 -3.00
C GLN A 46 4.51 7.86 -2.48
N ILE A 47 4.80 7.28 -1.32
CA ILE A 47 3.91 6.31 -0.67
C ILE A 47 2.67 6.99 -0.10
N ARG A 48 2.81 8.18 0.50
CA ARG A 48 1.68 8.96 1.01
C ARG A 48 0.66 9.29 -0.09
N ASN A 49 1.12 9.57 -1.31
CA ASN A 49 0.25 9.78 -2.46
C ASN A 49 -0.61 8.53 -2.79
N LEU A 50 -0.10 7.32 -2.53
CA LEU A 50 -0.88 6.10 -2.74
C LEU A 50 -2.02 5.95 -1.72
N VAL A 51 -1.84 6.45 -0.50
CA VAL A 51 -2.91 6.49 0.51
C VAL A 51 -4.05 7.40 0.04
N ASP A 52 -3.72 8.59 -0.45
CA ASP A 52 -4.72 9.54 -0.96
C ASP A 52 -5.39 8.99 -2.23
N LEU A 53 -4.61 8.40 -3.13
CA LEU A 53 -5.15 7.76 -4.33
C LEU A 53 -6.09 6.61 -3.98
N ALA A 54 -5.73 5.75 -3.03
CA ALA A 54 -6.60 4.66 -2.57
C ALA A 54 -7.93 5.16 -2.01
N ALA A 55 -7.92 6.27 -1.29
CA ALA A 55 -9.11 6.87 -0.71
C ALA A 55 -10.02 7.56 -1.75
N MET A 56 -9.46 8.00 -2.88
CA MET A 56 -10.17 8.73 -3.93
C MET A 56 -10.55 7.88 -5.16
N SER A 57 -9.97 6.69 -5.30
CA SER A 57 -10.20 5.85 -6.47
C SER A 57 -11.55 5.14 -6.39
N ASP A 58 -12.14 4.84 -7.54
CA ASP A 58 -13.37 4.03 -7.62
C ASP A 58 -13.08 2.53 -7.70
N CYS A 59 -11.84 2.17 -8.07
CA CYS A 59 -11.43 0.78 -8.17
C CYS A 59 -9.92 0.55 -8.04
N VAL A 60 -9.53 -0.68 -7.72
CA VAL A 60 -8.11 -1.09 -7.60
C VAL A 60 -7.34 -0.92 -8.92
N LEU A 61 -8.01 -0.99 -10.07
CA LEU A 61 -7.37 -0.81 -11.37
C LEU A 61 -6.79 0.60 -11.56
N GLU A 62 -7.40 1.63 -10.98
CA GLU A 62 -6.88 3.00 -11.03
C GLU A 62 -5.55 3.12 -10.30
N LEU A 63 -5.44 2.53 -9.09
CA LEU A 63 -4.19 2.48 -8.34
C LEU A 63 -3.10 1.75 -9.12
N LYS A 64 -3.41 0.57 -9.66
CA LYS A 64 -2.45 -0.21 -10.45
C LYS A 64 -2.01 0.54 -11.71
N SER A 65 -2.93 1.26 -12.36
CA SER A 65 -2.62 2.06 -13.54
C SER A 65 -1.71 3.24 -13.19
N PHE A 66 -1.95 3.90 -12.06
CA PHE A 66 -1.06 4.94 -11.55
C PHE A 66 0.35 4.41 -11.29
N ILE A 67 0.49 3.26 -10.63
CA ILE A 67 1.81 2.65 -10.36
C ILE A 67 2.51 2.28 -11.67
N ARG A 68 1.81 1.70 -12.64
CA ARG A 68 2.37 1.41 -13.98
C ARG A 68 2.84 2.67 -14.69
N TYR A 69 2.07 3.76 -14.61
CA TYR A 69 2.49 5.05 -15.13
C TYR A 69 3.75 5.58 -14.43
N GLN A 70 3.82 5.47 -13.10
CA GLN A 70 4.99 5.87 -12.32
C GLN A 70 6.25 5.06 -12.69
N ILE A 71 6.11 3.76 -12.92
CA ILE A 71 7.18 2.90 -13.47
C ILE A 71 7.64 3.45 -14.82
N GLY A 72 6.72 3.67 -15.77
CA GLY A 72 7.04 4.16 -17.11
C GLY A 72 7.70 5.55 -17.14
N ARG A 73 7.43 6.39 -16.13
CA ARG A 73 7.98 7.74 -15.99
C ARG A 73 9.36 7.77 -15.30
N ASP A 74 9.75 6.73 -14.57
CA ASP A 74 11.03 6.67 -13.86
C ASP A 74 12.19 6.37 -14.82
N ASN A 75 12.58 7.39 -15.59
CA ASN A 75 13.65 7.30 -16.59
C ASN A 75 15.02 6.98 -15.99
N GLN A 76 15.25 7.32 -14.71
CA GLN A 76 16.55 7.11 -14.06
C GLN A 76 16.65 5.73 -13.39
N GLY A 77 15.53 5.02 -13.18
CA GLY A 77 15.55 3.70 -12.58
C GLY A 77 15.94 3.70 -11.10
N LYS A 78 15.71 4.82 -10.39
CA LYS A 78 16.16 5.00 -9.00
C LYS A 78 15.02 5.01 -7.97
N SER A 79 13.78 5.04 -8.43
CA SER A 79 12.58 5.12 -7.59
C SER A 79 11.67 3.92 -7.90
N TRP A 80 10.61 4.08 -8.69
CA TRP A 80 9.66 3.03 -9.05
C TRP A 80 10.27 1.89 -9.86
N ARG A 81 11.27 2.19 -10.69
CA ARG A 81 12.06 1.21 -11.44
C ARG A 81 13.35 0.80 -10.72
N GLY A 82 13.54 1.28 -9.49
CA GLY A 82 14.66 0.87 -8.65
C GLY A 82 14.67 -0.64 -8.41
N SER A 83 15.85 -1.25 -8.53
CA SER A 83 16.05 -2.66 -8.17
C SER A 83 15.68 -2.87 -6.71
N PHE A 84 14.85 -3.90 -6.45
CA PHE A 84 14.25 -4.11 -5.14
C PHE A 84 14.51 -5.51 -4.59
N HIS A 85 13.92 -6.53 -5.21
CA HIS A 85 14.01 -7.92 -4.75
C HIS A 85 14.36 -8.83 -5.92
N ASN A 86 15.45 -9.58 -5.82
CA ASN A 86 15.95 -10.46 -6.90
C ASN A 86 16.07 -9.74 -8.26
N GLY A 87 16.47 -8.46 -8.25
CA GLY A 87 16.59 -7.63 -9.45
C GLY A 87 15.27 -7.14 -10.05
N ARG A 88 14.12 -7.47 -9.46
CA ARG A 88 12.83 -6.94 -9.89
C ARG A 88 12.65 -5.49 -9.45
N GLU A 89 11.97 -4.72 -10.29
CA GLU A 89 11.63 -3.32 -10.03
C GLU A 89 10.65 -3.18 -8.86
N PHE A 90 10.89 -2.19 -7.99
CA PHE A 90 10.04 -1.89 -6.83
C PHE A 90 8.55 -1.82 -7.18
N GLY A 91 8.20 -1.07 -8.24
CA GLY A 91 6.81 -0.87 -8.62
C GLY A 91 6.11 -2.17 -9.02
N LEU A 92 6.83 -3.10 -9.65
CA LEU A 92 6.29 -4.42 -10.01
C LEU A 92 6.06 -5.28 -8.76
N CYS A 93 7.01 -5.27 -7.81
CA CYS A 93 6.83 -5.96 -6.53
C CYS A 93 5.67 -5.38 -5.72
N LEU A 94 5.46 -4.05 -5.77
CA LEU A 94 4.34 -3.41 -5.10
C LEU A 94 2.99 -3.78 -5.74
N LEU A 95 2.93 -3.98 -7.06
CA LEU A 95 1.72 -4.45 -7.74
C LEU A 95 1.34 -5.86 -7.27
N ASP A 96 2.30 -6.78 -7.14
CA ASP A 96 2.07 -8.13 -6.61
C ASP A 96 1.58 -8.09 -5.17
N GLU A 97 2.13 -7.16 -4.38
CA GLU A 97 1.75 -6.98 -2.99
C GLU A 97 0.34 -6.39 -2.84
N ILE A 98 -0.07 -5.47 -3.73
CA ILE A 98 -1.46 -5.01 -3.82
C ILE A 98 -2.40 -6.19 -4.09
N ASP A 99 -2.04 -7.09 -5.00
CA ASP A 99 -2.83 -8.29 -5.28
C ASP A 99 -2.97 -9.20 -4.04
N ALA A 100 -1.92 -9.30 -3.23
CA ALA A 100 -1.96 -10.05 -1.99
C ALA A 100 -2.83 -9.39 -0.92
N VAL A 101 -2.78 -8.06 -0.78
CA VAL A 101 -3.63 -7.30 0.16
C VAL A 101 -5.09 -7.34 -0.26
N VAL A 102 -5.39 -7.28 -1.56
CA VAL A 102 -6.76 -7.46 -2.09
C VAL A 102 -7.30 -8.82 -1.72
N LYS A 103 -6.55 -9.91 -1.95
CA LYS A 103 -6.96 -11.27 -1.56
C LYS A 103 -7.19 -11.40 -0.06
N LEU A 104 -6.38 -10.72 0.75
CA LEU A 104 -6.56 -10.68 2.20
C LEU A 104 -7.87 -9.98 2.58
N ALA A 105 -8.19 -8.84 1.97
CA ALA A 105 -9.46 -8.14 2.19
C ALA A 105 -10.66 -9.02 1.79
N GLU A 106 -10.59 -9.67 0.63
CA GLU A 106 -11.64 -10.57 0.12
C GLU A 106 -11.85 -11.80 1.02
N SER A 107 -10.78 -12.32 1.64
CA SER A 107 -10.86 -13.48 2.54
C SER A 107 -11.68 -13.21 3.81
N LYS A 108 -11.89 -11.94 4.17
CA LYS A 108 -12.75 -11.53 5.29
C LYS A 108 -14.23 -11.48 4.92
N GLY A 109 -14.59 -11.91 3.70
CA GLY A 109 -15.97 -12.04 3.24
C GLY A 109 -16.60 -10.74 2.73
N SER A 110 -15.86 -9.63 2.75
CA SER A 110 -16.32 -8.38 2.15
C SER A 110 -16.11 -8.45 0.63
N LYS A 111 -17.22 -8.45 -0.12
CA LYS A 111 -17.22 -8.25 -1.58
C LYS A 111 -17.28 -6.78 -1.97
N ASP A 112 -17.27 -5.88 -0.98
CA ASP A 112 -17.32 -4.46 -1.23
C ASP A 112 -15.94 -3.95 -1.70
N LYS A 113 -15.96 -3.35 -2.89
CA LYS A 113 -14.80 -2.70 -3.48
C LYS A 113 -14.35 -1.50 -2.64
N SER A 114 -15.29 -0.79 -2.01
CA SER A 114 -14.98 0.36 -1.15
C SER A 114 -14.17 -0.09 0.08
N PHE A 115 -14.58 -1.18 0.72
CA PHE A 115 -13.81 -1.80 1.80
C PHE A 115 -12.40 -2.18 1.36
N THR A 116 -12.24 -2.82 0.20
CA THR A 116 -10.91 -3.22 -0.32
C THR A 116 -9.99 -2.02 -0.51
N LEU A 117 -10.51 -0.91 -1.03
CA LEU A 117 -9.76 0.34 -1.19
C LEU A 117 -9.38 0.96 0.17
N LYS A 118 -10.28 0.90 1.16
CA LYS A 118 -9.96 1.30 2.55
C LYS A 118 -8.81 0.44 3.09
N VAL A 119 -8.86 -0.89 2.94
CA VAL A 119 -7.77 -1.79 3.38
C VAL A 119 -6.43 -1.41 2.73
N LEU A 120 -6.43 -1.14 1.42
CA LEU A 120 -5.23 -0.69 0.72
C LEU A 120 -4.72 0.67 1.23
N ALA A 121 -5.60 1.62 1.52
CA ALA A 121 -5.22 2.92 2.10
C ALA A 121 -4.52 2.74 3.46
N TYR A 122 -5.03 1.85 4.31
CA TYR A 122 -4.37 1.50 5.58
C TYR A 122 -3.02 0.83 5.36
N TYR A 123 -2.94 -0.13 4.44
CA TYR A 123 -1.67 -0.78 4.07
C TYR A 123 -0.61 0.25 3.63
N PHE A 124 -0.95 1.16 2.70
CA PHE A 124 -0.02 2.20 2.28
C PHE A 124 0.34 3.17 3.40
N GLY A 125 -0.56 3.40 4.36
CA GLY A 125 -0.27 4.18 5.55
C GLY A 125 0.84 3.55 6.38
N PHE A 126 0.72 2.25 6.68
CA PHE A 126 1.75 1.49 7.40
C PHE A 126 3.06 1.40 6.61
N LEU A 127 2.97 1.16 5.30
CA LEU A 127 4.13 1.14 4.41
C LEU A 127 4.86 2.50 4.39
N GLY A 128 4.10 3.60 4.41
CA GLY A 128 4.63 4.95 4.50
C GLY A 128 5.39 5.19 5.80
N TRP A 129 4.89 4.69 6.93
CA TRP A 129 5.63 4.74 8.20
C TRP A 129 6.92 3.92 8.15
N ARG A 130 6.90 2.75 7.51
CA ARG A 130 8.11 1.93 7.31
C ARG A 130 9.16 2.68 6.49
N VAL A 131 8.76 3.35 5.40
CA VAL A 131 9.67 4.20 4.62
C VAL A 131 10.23 5.33 5.46
N LYS A 132 9.40 6.04 6.22
CA LYS A 132 9.84 7.13 7.11
C LYS A 132 10.83 6.64 8.17
N TYR A 133 10.60 5.45 8.72
CA TYR A 133 11.52 4.82 9.66
C TYR A 133 12.89 4.54 9.01
N ILE A 134 12.91 3.93 7.81
CA ILE A 134 14.16 3.66 7.07
C ILE A 134 14.91 4.96 6.75
N GLU A 135 14.20 6.02 6.34
CA GLU A 135 14.77 7.35 6.11
C GLU A 135 15.38 7.96 7.39
N ALA A 136 14.75 7.75 8.55
CA ALA A 136 15.28 8.24 9.82
C ALA A 136 16.51 7.45 10.30
N GLN A 137 16.61 6.15 9.97
CA GLN A 137 17.78 5.31 10.26
C GLN A 137 18.96 5.54 9.32
N SER A 138 18.70 6.18 8.17
CA SER A 138 19.73 6.62 7.24
C SER A 138 19.96 8.11 7.48
N PRO A 139 20.72 8.52 8.51
CA PRO A 139 21.05 9.93 8.69
C PRO A 139 21.64 10.41 7.37
N ARG A 140 21.10 11.52 6.86
CA ARG A 140 21.53 12.15 5.60
C ARG A 140 23.06 12.06 5.52
N GLY A 141 23.55 11.22 4.61
CA GLY A 141 24.96 11.18 4.28
C GLY A 141 25.37 12.53 3.73
N GLU A 142 26.41 13.09 4.34
CA GLU A 142 27.65 13.53 3.68
C GLU A 142 27.64 13.57 2.14
#